data_AF-A0A973FIW0-F1
#
_entry.id   AF-A0A973FIW0-F1
#
_cell.length_a   1.000
_cell.length_b   1.000
_cell.length_c   1.000
_cell.angle_alpha   90.00
_cell.angle_beta   90.00
_cell.angle_gamma   90.00
#
_symmetry.space_group_name_H-M   'P 1'
#
loop_
_entity.id
_entity.type
_entity.pdbx_description
1 polymer ?
#
loop_
_entity_poly.entity_id
_entity_poly.type
_entity_poly.pdbx_seq_one_letter_code
_entity_poly.pdbx_strand_id
1 'polypeptide(L)'
;MKPLREVAQAYMALAEAQRQLRDGSFEDAAANCRKAMEVSRQMPPGEAFDHDGFDAFCHAGLAEALARLGICDESLQSADLALRYFNRRGELNQDDGKLWIMAVLSRAIALDGLGRGRDALTEYRKASEMLAERKAEMPGREKLTTEAAARIAELERMVKPEKPAGYKAWWEFWS
;
A
#
# COMPACT_ATOMS: atom_id res chain seq x y z
N MET A 1 17.43 -20.02 -25.06
CA MET A 1 16.82 -20.35 -23.75
C MET A 1 17.06 -19.30 -22.65
N LYS A 2 17.56 -18.09 -22.94
CA LYS A 2 17.67 -17.03 -21.94
C LYS A 2 16.33 -16.63 -21.28
N PRO A 3 15.27 -16.25 -22.01
CA PRO A 3 14.09 -15.56 -21.42
C PRO A 3 13.42 -16.26 -20.23
N LEU A 4 13.28 -17.59 -20.28
CA LEU A 4 12.69 -18.38 -19.17
C LEU A 4 13.48 -18.25 -17.86
N ARG A 5 14.80 -18.02 -17.94
CA ARG A 5 15.65 -17.83 -16.76
C ARG A 5 15.40 -16.48 -16.12
N GLU A 6 15.35 -15.41 -16.90
CA GLU A 6 15.07 -14.07 -16.35
C GLU A 6 13.67 -14.01 -15.74
N VAL A 7 12.67 -14.64 -16.38
CA VAL A 7 11.32 -14.78 -15.82
C VAL A 7 11.34 -15.48 -14.47
N ALA A 8 11.95 -16.66 -14.38
CA ALA A 8 12.04 -17.40 -13.13
C ALA A 8 12.78 -16.60 -12.04
N GLN A 9 13.86 -15.90 -12.39
CA GLN A 9 14.65 -15.10 -11.46
C GLN A 9 13.86 -13.90 -10.91
N ALA A 10 13.09 -13.22 -11.77
CA ALA A 10 12.25 -12.10 -11.35
C ALA A 10 11.18 -12.56 -10.35
N TYR A 11 10.46 -13.64 -10.66
CA TYR A 11 9.45 -14.21 -9.75
C TYR A 11 10.05 -14.73 -8.44
N MET A 12 11.22 -15.37 -8.47
CA MET A 12 11.90 -15.80 -7.25
C MET A 12 12.30 -14.62 -6.37
N ALA A 13 12.82 -13.53 -6.95
CA ALA A 13 13.15 -12.32 -6.20
C ALA A 13 11.89 -11.71 -5.55
N LEU A 14 10.77 -11.63 -6.29
CA LEU A 14 9.51 -11.13 -5.74
C LEU A 14 8.95 -12.04 -4.63
N ALA A 15 8.98 -13.35 -4.81
CA ALA A 15 8.53 -14.31 -3.79
C ALA A 15 9.36 -14.23 -2.51
N GLU A 16 10.67 -14.04 -2.65
CA GLU A 16 11.58 -13.82 -1.53
C GLU A 16 11.28 -12.49 -0.82
N ALA A 17 11.03 -11.41 -1.56
CA ALA A 17 10.60 -10.14 -0.96
C ALA A 17 9.31 -10.30 -0.16
N GLN A 18 8.32 -11.04 -0.68
CA GLN A 18 7.06 -11.31 0.03
C GLN A 18 7.27 -12.12 1.31
N ARG A 19 8.24 -13.04 1.33
CA ARG A 19 8.63 -13.77 2.53
C ARG A 19 9.25 -12.83 3.56
N GLN A 20 10.18 -12.00 3.13
CA GLN A 20 10.86 -11.01 3.97
C GLN A 20 9.90 -9.97 4.56
N LEU A 21 8.87 -9.54 3.82
CA LEU A 21 7.78 -8.70 4.35
C LEU A 21 7.06 -9.37 5.52
N ARG A 22 6.74 -10.67 5.41
CA ARG A 22 6.09 -11.42 6.50
C ARG A 22 7.00 -11.59 7.71
N ASP A 23 8.29 -11.77 7.47
CA ASP A 23 9.30 -11.97 8.51
C ASP A 23 9.74 -10.65 9.17
N GLY A 24 9.34 -9.50 8.61
CA GLY A 24 9.70 -8.17 9.10
C GLY A 24 11.07 -7.66 8.63
N SER A 25 11.72 -8.36 7.70
CA SER A 25 12.99 -7.97 7.08
C SER A 25 12.75 -6.94 5.96
N PHE A 26 12.33 -5.73 6.33
CA PHE A 26 11.84 -4.74 5.37
C PHE A 26 12.93 -4.18 4.44
N GLU A 27 14.16 -4.00 4.90
CA GLU A 27 15.28 -3.57 4.06
C GLU A 27 15.58 -4.59 2.95
N ASP A 28 15.64 -5.88 3.31
CA ASP A 28 15.86 -6.96 2.37
C ASP A 28 14.69 -7.08 1.38
N ALA A 29 13.45 -6.95 1.88
CA ALA A 29 12.27 -6.97 1.04
C ALA A 29 12.31 -5.85 -0.01
N ALA A 30 12.63 -4.63 0.39
CA ALA A 30 12.77 -3.49 -0.51
C ALA A 30 13.87 -3.74 -1.56
N ALA A 31 15.00 -4.31 -1.17
CA ALA A 31 16.09 -4.66 -2.08
C ALA A 31 15.65 -5.73 -3.10
N ASN A 32 14.94 -6.78 -2.67
CA ASN A 32 14.48 -7.83 -3.56
C ASN A 32 13.34 -7.38 -4.49
N CYS A 33 12.45 -6.49 -4.07
CA CYS A 33 11.47 -5.86 -4.96
C CYS A 33 12.16 -5.07 -6.08
N ARG A 34 13.19 -4.28 -5.76
CA ARG A 34 13.98 -3.54 -6.78
C ARG A 34 14.70 -4.49 -7.73
N LYS A 35 15.34 -5.53 -7.18
CA LYS A 35 16.01 -6.58 -7.96
C LYS A 35 15.04 -7.31 -8.90
N ALA A 36 13.83 -7.61 -8.46
CA ALA A 36 12.81 -8.25 -9.28
C ALA A 36 12.48 -7.40 -10.52
N MET A 37 12.29 -6.09 -10.35
CA MET A 37 12.07 -5.15 -11.45
C MET A 37 13.31 -4.98 -12.35
N GLU A 38 14.52 -4.97 -11.79
CA GLU A 38 15.75 -4.91 -12.58
C GLU A 38 15.93 -6.14 -13.48
N VAL A 39 15.62 -7.33 -12.97
CA VAL A 39 15.66 -8.57 -13.74
C VAL A 39 14.56 -8.60 -14.79
N SER A 40 13.33 -8.15 -14.46
CA SER A 40 12.23 -8.13 -15.43
C SER A 40 12.53 -7.23 -16.63
N ARG A 41 13.22 -6.11 -16.43
CA ARG A 41 13.62 -5.18 -17.50
C ARG A 41 14.68 -5.74 -18.45
N GLN A 42 15.36 -6.82 -18.09
CA GLN A 42 16.38 -7.47 -18.94
C GLN A 42 15.76 -8.48 -19.92
N MET A 43 14.46 -8.75 -19.82
CA MET A 43 13.77 -9.66 -20.73
C MET A 43 13.73 -9.09 -22.15
N PRO A 44 13.87 -9.92 -23.20
CA PRO A 44 13.85 -9.46 -24.56
C PRO A 44 12.46 -8.95 -24.97
N PRO A 45 12.37 -7.91 -25.82
CA PRO A 45 11.09 -7.45 -26.35
C PRO A 45 10.45 -8.56 -27.20
N GLY A 46 9.21 -8.93 -26.87
CA GLY A 46 8.46 -10.00 -27.54
C GLY A 46 8.25 -11.26 -26.70
N GLU A 47 8.86 -11.36 -25.50
CA GLU A 47 8.48 -12.36 -24.51
C GLU A 47 7.05 -12.09 -24.02
N ALA A 48 6.22 -13.13 -23.91
CA ALA A 48 4.87 -13.01 -23.37
C ALA A 48 4.93 -12.86 -21.83
N PHE A 49 5.28 -11.66 -21.37
CA PHE A 49 5.40 -11.31 -19.96
C PHE A 49 4.60 -10.02 -19.67
N ASP A 50 3.75 -10.06 -18.64
CA ASP A 50 3.00 -8.90 -18.19
C ASP A 50 3.89 -8.00 -17.31
N HIS A 51 4.68 -7.15 -17.97
CA HIS A 51 5.55 -6.19 -17.29
C HIS A 51 4.76 -5.23 -16.40
N ASP A 52 3.61 -4.75 -16.86
CA ASP A 52 2.80 -3.77 -16.12
C ASP A 52 2.27 -4.37 -14.81
N GLY A 53 1.71 -5.58 -14.86
CA GLY A 53 1.23 -6.28 -13.67
C GLY A 53 2.35 -6.69 -12.73
N PHE A 54 3.45 -7.20 -13.27
CA PHE A 54 4.60 -7.60 -12.47
C PHE A 54 5.25 -6.41 -11.74
N ASP A 55 5.45 -5.29 -12.43
CA ASP A 55 5.99 -4.07 -11.83
C ASP A 55 5.04 -3.52 -10.76
N ALA A 56 3.71 -3.59 -10.98
CA ALA A 56 2.73 -3.22 -9.97
C ALA A 56 2.84 -4.07 -8.69
N PHE A 57 3.08 -5.38 -8.81
CA PHE A 57 3.27 -6.25 -7.66
C PHE A 57 4.56 -5.92 -6.90
N CYS A 58 5.65 -5.66 -7.63
CA CYS A 58 6.91 -5.24 -7.03
C CYS A 58 6.77 -3.90 -6.33
N HIS A 59 6.07 -2.94 -6.93
CA HIS A 59 5.82 -1.63 -6.36
C HIS A 59 4.92 -1.66 -5.13
N ALA A 60 3.93 -2.56 -5.07
CA ALA A 60 3.12 -2.77 -3.87
C ALA A 60 3.96 -3.27 -2.69
N GLY A 61 4.79 -4.30 -2.92
CA GLY A 61 5.69 -4.83 -1.89
C GLY A 61 6.77 -3.83 -1.46
N LEU A 62 7.33 -3.08 -2.41
CA LEU A 62 8.30 -2.02 -2.13
C LEU A 62 7.67 -0.89 -1.31
N ALA A 63 6.44 -0.48 -1.64
CA ALA A 63 5.73 0.55 -0.89
C ALA A 63 5.50 0.11 0.56
N GLU A 64 5.09 -1.14 0.77
CA GLU A 64 4.89 -1.71 2.11
C GLU A 64 6.18 -1.72 2.93
N ALA A 65 7.27 -2.21 2.35
CA ALA A 65 8.58 -2.24 3.00
C ALA A 65 9.04 -0.83 3.41
N LEU A 66 8.97 0.13 2.48
CA LEU A 66 9.39 1.51 2.73
C LEU A 66 8.51 2.22 3.76
N ALA A 67 7.20 1.96 3.75
CA ALA A 67 6.27 2.49 4.76
C ALA A 67 6.64 1.99 6.16
N ARG A 68 6.96 0.70 6.30
CA ARG A 68 7.37 0.09 7.57
C ARG A 68 8.73 0.60 8.07
N LEU A 69 9.60 1.04 7.15
CA LEU A 69 10.87 1.69 7.45
C LEU A 69 10.74 3.20 7.72
N GLY A 70 9.55 3.79 7.55
CA GLY A 70 9.32 5.23 7.68
C GLY A 70 9.87 6.08 6.53
N ILE A 71 10.29 5.45 5.42
CA ILE A 71 10.78 6.13 4.21
C ILE A 71 9.57 6.57 3.37
N CYS A 72 8.91 7.62 3.83
CA CYS A 72 7.55 7.95 3.40
C CYS A 72 7.47 8.44 1.93
N ASP A 73 8.40 9.29 1.47
CA ASP A 73 8.35 9.82 0.11
C ASP A 73 8.50 8.72 -0.96
N GLU A 74 9.48 7.83 -0.81
CA GLU A 74 9.67 6.70 -1.74
C GLU A 74 8.51 5.70 -1.64
N SER A 75 7.99 5.45 -0.43
CA SER A 75 6.82 4.58 -0.22
C SER A 75 5.61 5.12 -0.98
N LEU A 76 5.32 6.42 -0.85
CA LEU A 76 4.21 7.09 -1.53
C LEU A 76 4.35 6.98 -3.04
N GLN A 77 5.54 7.25 -3.58
CA GLN A 77 5.81 7.12 -5.02
C GLN A 77 5.56 5.69 -5.52
N SER A 78 6.07 4.69 -4.78
CA SER A 78 5.91 3.29 -5.15
C SER A 78 4.44 2.85 -5.06
N ALA A 79 3.72 3.30 -4.03
CA ALA A 79 2.29 3.02 -3.88
C ALA A 79 1.48 3.60 -5.05
N ASP A 80 1.76 4.85 -5.44
CA ASP A 80 1.08 5.49 -6.56
C ASP A 80 1.31 4.75 -7.89
N LEU A 81 2.52 4.22 -8.12
CA LEU A 81 2.82 3.40 -9.31
C LEU A 81 2.02 2.10 -9.31
N ALA A 82 1.97 1.38 -8.19
CA ALA A 82 1.15 0.17 -8.07
C ALA A 82 -0.34 0.46 -8.27
N LEU A 83 -0.85 1.54 -7.66
CA LEU A 83 -2.26 1.92 -7.73
C LEU A 83 -2.70 2.35 -9.13
N ARG A 84 -1.81 2.91 -9.97
CA ARG A 84 -2.13 3.18 -11.38
C ARG A 84 -2.54 1.91 -12.13
N TYR A 85 -1.88 0.80 -11.85
CA TYR A 85 -2.23 -0.50 -12.43
C TYR A 85 -3.51 -1.05 -11.82
N PHE A 86 -3.56 -1.17 -10.48
CA PHE A 86 -4.69 -1.80 -9.80
C PHE A 86 -6.01 -1.04 -9.98
N ASN A 87 -6.01 0.30 -9.98
CA ASN A 87 -7.23 1.06 -10.21
C ASN A 87 -7.79 0.86 -11.64
N ARG A 88 -6.96 0.41 -12.60
CA ARG A 88 -7.38 0.17 -13.99
C ARG A 88 -7.73 -1.28 -14.27
N ARG A 89 -7.02 -2.23 -13.66
CA ARG A 89 -7.07 -3.66 -14.01
C ARG A 89 -7.23 -4.60 -12.82
N GLY A 90 -7.12 -4.10 -11.60
CA GLY A 90 -7.16 -4.92 -10.40
C GLY A 90 -8.54 -5.51 -10.14
N GLU A 91 -8.56 -6.75 -9.68
CA GLU A 91 -9.78 -7.41 -9.24
C GLU A 91 -9.68 -7.71 -7.73
N LEU A 92 -10.48 -6.99 -6.92
CA LEU A 92 -10.37 -7.05 -5.46
C LEU A 92 -10.54 -8.46 -4.87
N ASN A 93 -11.25 -9.35 -5.56
CA ASN A 93 -11.52 -10.72 -5.08
C ASN A 93 -10.62 -11.79 -5.69
N GLN A 94 -9.66 -11.42 -6.54
CA GLN A 94 -8.60 -12.33 -7.00
C GLN A 94 -7.42 -12.33 -6.01
N ASP A 95 -6.46 -13.22 -6.25
CA ASP A 95 -5.30 -13.39 -5.39
C ASP A 95 -4.44 -12.13 -5.26
N ASP A 96 -4.35 -11.31 -6.31
CA ASP A 96 -3.59 -10.07 -6.36
C ASP A 96 -4.32 -8.89 -5.70
N GLY A 97 -5.63 -8.96 -5.48
CA GLY A 97 -6.40 -7.93 -4.78
C GLY A 97 -5.88 -7.62 -3.37
N LYS A 98 -5.15 -8.55 -2.72
CA LYS A 98 -4.44 -8.28 -1.46
C LYS A 98 -3.34 -7.23 -1.61
N LEU A 99 -2.62 -7.26 -2.74
CA LEU A 99 -1.56 -6.29 -3.05
C LEU A 99 -2.16 -4.91 -3.32
N TRP A 100 -3.36 -4.85 -3.91
CA TRP A 100 -4.08 -3.60 -4.07
C TRP A 100 -4.42 -2.97 -2.71
N ILE A 101 -5.00 -3.75 -1.78
CA ILE A 101 -5.26 -3.28 -0.42
C ILE A 101 -3.98 -2.79 0.26
N MET A 102 -2.88 -3.56 0.16
CA MET A 102 -1.60 -3.18 0.75
C MET A 102 -1.01 -1.92 0.12
N ALA A 103 -1.18 -1.69 -1.18
CA ALA A 103 -0.75 -0.45 -1.83
C ALA A 103 -1.54 0.76 -1.30
N VAL A 104 -2.87 0.63 -1.10
CA VAL A 104 -3.70 1.69 -0.49
C VAL A 104 -3.27 1.96 0.95
N LEU A 105 -3.05 0.92 1.75
CA LEU A 105 -2.57 1.07 3.13
C LEU A 105 -1.19 1.72 3.21
N SER A 106 -0.26 1.31 2.35
CA SER A 106 1.10 1.87 2.31
C SER A 106 1.06 3.35 1.94
N ARG A 107 0.19 3.73 0.98
CA ARG A 107 -0.08 5.12 0.65
C ARG A 107 -0.61 5.91 1.85
N ALA A 108 -1.57 5.34 2.58
CA ALA A 108 -2.12 5.97 3.78
C ALA A 108 -1.05 6.22 4.85
N ILE A 109 -0.21 5.20 5.13
CA ILE A 109 0.90 5.29 6.11
C ILE A 109 1.92 6.35 5.67
N ALA A 110 2.30 6.37 4.40
CA ALA A 110 3.25 7.34 3.88
C ALA A 110 2.70 8.78 3.96
N LEU A 111 1.43 9.00 3.61
CA LEU A 111 0.79 10.31 3.72
C LEU A 111 0.72 10.78 5.18
N ASP A 112 0.43 9.87 6.12
CA ASP A 112 0.39 10.16 7.54
C ASP A 112 1.77 10.56 8.06
N GLY A 113 2.81 9.78 7.73
CA GLY A 113 4.20 10.09 8.08
C GLY A 113 4.71 11.41 7.50
N LEU A 114 4.16 11.84 6.35
CA LEU A 114 4.43 13.16 5.75
C LEU A 114 3.58 14.30 6.35
N GLY A 115 2.77 14.03 7.37
CA GLY A 115 1.89 15.02 8.01
C GLY A 115 0.66 15.41 7.18
N ARG A 116 0.35 14.67 6.11
CA ARG A 116 -0.81 14.91 5.22
C ARG A 116 -2.05 14.19 5.75
N GLY A 117 -2.42 14.45 7.01
CA GLY A 117 -3.42 13.67 7.75
C GLY A 117 -4.80 13.59 7.11
N ARG A 118 -5.26 14.63 6.38
CA ARG A 118 -6.55 14.59 5.65
C ARG A 118 -6.53 13.61 4.48
N ASP A 119 -5.44 13.58 3.73
CA ASP A 119 -5.25 12.66 2.61
C ASP A 119 -5.07 11.24 3.14
N ALA A 120 -4.27 11.07 4.20
CA ALA A 120 -4.07 9.80 4.88
C ALA A 120 -5.40 9.20 5.39
N LEU A 121 -6.24 10.01 6.04
CA LEU A 121 -7.56 9.59 6.53
C LEU A 121 -8.44 9.06 5.40
N THR A 122 -8.40 9.70 4.23
CA THR A 122 -9.15 9.27 3.05
C THR A 122 -8.68 7.88 2.58
N GLU A 123 -7.37 7.66 2.50
CA GLU A 123 -6.80 6.38 2.09
C GLU A 123 -7.01 5.27 3.13
N TYR A 124 -6.91 5.57 4.43
CA TYR A 124 -7.22 4.58 5.47
C TYR A 124 -8.67 4.12 5.40
N ARG A 125 -9.62 5.03 5.20
CA ARG A 125 -11.05 4.68 5.03
C ARG A 125 -11.25 3.79 3.81
N LYS A 126 -10.66 4.15 2.67
CA LYS A 126 -10.68 3.34 1.46
C LYS A 126 -10.13 1.93 1.72
N ALA A 127 -8.99 1.81 2.40
CA ALA A 127 -8.44 0.51 2.76
C ALA A 127 -9.38 -0.30 3.67
N SER A 128 -10.01 0.34 4.66
CA SER A 128 -11.00 -0.31 5.54
C SER A 128 -12.22 -0.81 4.76
N GLU A 129 -12.74 -0.03 3.81
CA GLU A 129 -13.83 -0.44 2.93
C GLU A 129 -13.42 -1.66 2.08
N MET A 130 -12.24 -1.60 1.45
CA MET A 130 -11.73 -2.72 0.64
C MET A 130 -11.51 -3.99 1.48
N LEU A 131 -11.02 -3.87 2.71
CA LEU A 131 -10.86 -4.99 3.64
C LEU A 131 -12.21 -5.64 4.02
N ALA A 132 -13.27 -4.83 4.13
CA ALA A 132 -14.62 -5.30 4.41
C ALA A 132 -15.28 -5.95 3.18
N GLU A 133 -15.04 -5.42 1.98
CA GLU A 133 -15.61 -5.91 0.73
C GLU A 133 -14.92 -7.17 0.19
N ARG A 134 -13.62 -7.35 0.47
CA ARG A 134 -12.85 -8.49 -0.02
C ARG A 134 -13.39 -9.80 0.55
N LYS A 135 -13.91 -10.65 -0.34
CA LYS A 135 -14.43 -11.99 -0.02
C LYS A 135 -13.34 -13.05 0.08
N ALA A 136 -12.32 -12.94 -0.76
CA ALA A 136 -11.17 -13.85 -0.75
C ALA A 136 -10.36 -13.71 0.55
N GLU A 137 -9.55 -14.73 0.87
CA GLU A 137 -8.70 -14.71 2.05
C GLU A 137 -7.76 -13.50 2.05
N MET A 138 -7.55 -12.92 3.23
CA MET A 138 -6.61 -11.83 3.47
C MET A 138 -5.82 -12.15 4.73
N PRO A 139 -4.56 -12.59 4.60
CA PRO A 139 -3.68 -12.81 5.74
C PRO A 139 -3.57 -11.55 6.60
N GLY A 140 -3.70 -11.69 7.92
CA GLY A 140 -3.60 -10.57 8.84
C GLY A 140 -4.75 -9.56 8.78
N ARG A 141 -5.90 -9.87 8.15
CA ARG A 141 -7.06 -8.97 8.02
C ARG A 141 -7.43 -8.27 9.31
N GLU A 142 -7.60 -9.00 10.41
CA GLU A 142 -8.03 -8.44 11.69
C GLU A 142 -7.05 -7.39 12.22
N LYS A 143 -5.76 -7.69 12.14
CA LYS A 143 -4.69 -6.76 12.51
C LYS A 143 -4.74 -5.50 11.64
N LEU A 144 -4.83 -5.65 10.31
CA LEU A 144 -4.89 -4.52 9.38
C LEU A 144 -6.13 -3.65 9.61
N THR A 145 -7.30 -4.26 9.80
CA THR A 145 -8.55 -3.55 10.10
C THR A 145 -8.44 -2.78 11.42
N THR A 146 -7.87 -3.39 12.46
CA THR A 146 -7.69 -2.75 13.77
C THR A 146 -6.71 -1.58 13.68
N GLU A 147 -5.57 -1.77 13.01
CA GLU A 147 -4.57 -0.71 12.80
C GLU A 147 -5.16 0.47 12.02
N ALA A 148 -5.88 0.20 10.93
CA ALA A 148 -6.52 1.24 10.13
C ALA A 148 -7.61 1.99 10.93
N ALA A 149 -8.46 1.27 11.66
CA ALA A 149 -9.51 1.88 12.48
C ALA A 149 -8.95 2.77 13.60
N ALA A 150 -7.88 2.32 14.26
CA ALA A 150 -7.19 3.12 15.28
C ALA A 150 -6.63 4.42 14.68
N ARG A 151 -6.01 4.32 13.49
CA ARG A 151 -5.42 5.48 12.81
C ARG A 151 -6.48 6.47 12.30
N ILE A 152 -7.59 5.96 11.77
CA ILE A 152 -8.77 6.77 11.40
C ILE A 152 -9.26 7.56 12.61
N ALA A 153 -9.47 6.91 13.75
CA ALA A 153 -9.98 7.58 14.95
C ALA A 153 -9.02 8.67 15.46
N GLU A 154 -7.71 8.44 15.40
CA GLU A 154 -6.70 9.43 15.77
C GLU A 154 -6.71 10.63 14.82
N LEU A 155 -6.66 10.39 13.51
CA LEU A 155 -6.66 11.45 12.50
C LEU A 155 -7.96 12.26 12.51
N GLU A 156 -9.12 11.63 12.74
CA GLU A 156 -10.39 12.33 12.88
C GLU A 156 -10.41 13.32 14.05
N ARG A 157 -9.75 12.98 15.16
CA ARG A 157 -9.61 13.89 16.30
C ARG A 157 -8.71 15.07 15.98
N MET A 158 -7.62 14.84 15.23
CA MET A 158 -6.68 15.89 14.83
C MET A 158 -7.23 16.81 13.74
N VAL A 159 -8.06 16.29 12.83
CA VAL A 159 -8.64 17.06 11.72
C VAL A 159 -9.87 17.85 12.15
N LYS A 160 -10.60 17.42 13.18
CA LYS A 160 -11.68 18.22 13.77
C LYS A 160 -11.08 19.45 14.45
N PRO A 161 -11.53 20.68 14.12
CA PRO A 161 -11.09 21.85 14.86
C PRO A 161 -11.53 21.69 16.32
N GLU A 162 -10.59 21.75 17.25
CA GLU A 162 -10.94 21.94 18.66
C GLU A 162 -11.72 23.26 18.76
N LYS A 163 -12.97 23.18 19.23
CA LYS A 163 -13.74 24.38 19.56
C LYS A 163 -12.93 25.12 20.63
N PRO A 164 -12.57 26.41 20.42
CA PRO A 164 -11.83 27.16 21.43
C PRO A 164 -12.55 27.08 22.78
N ALA A 165 -11.80 27.00 23.88
CA ALA A 165 -12.38 27.07 25.21
C ALA A 165 -13.24 28.35 25.34
N GLY A 166 -14.55 28.18 25.54
CA GLY A 166 -15.52 29.29 25.56
C GLY A 166 -16.29 29.54 24.26
N TYR A 167 -16.10 28.72 23.21
CA TYR A 167 -16.94 28.79 22.01
C TYR A 167 -18.39 28.41 22.33
N LYS A 168 -19.25 29.42 22.41
CA LYS A 168 -20.70 29.26 22.38
C LYS A 168 -21.17 29.28 20.94
N ALA A 169 -22.03 28.33 20.58
CA ALA A 169 -22.65 28.37 19.27
C ALA A 169 -23.61 29.56 19.17
N TRP A 170 -23.82 30.11 17.97
CA TRP A 170 -24.60 31.34 17.78
C TRP A 170 -26.06 31.23 18.29
N TRP A 171 -26.62 30.03 18.38
CA TRP A 171 -27.94 29.76 18.96
C TRP A 171 -27.96 29.76 20.50
N GLU A 172 -26.82 29.59 21.17
CA GLU A 172 -26.70 29.62 22.64
C GLU A 172 -26.65 31.04 23.21
N PHE A 173 -26.68 32.07 22.34
CA PHE A 173 -26.80 33.47 22.75
C PHE A 173 -28.27 33.94 22.91
N TRP A 174 -29.24 33.10 22.53
CA TRP A 174 -30.67 33.44 22.54
C TRP A 174 -31.50 32.61 23.54
N SER A 175 -30.84 31.88 24.44
CA SER A 175 -31.42 31.16 25.59
C SER A 175 -31.02 31.80 26.89
#